data_AF-A0A4Q6ILM9-F1
#
_entry.id   AF-A0A4Q6ILM9-F1
#
_cell.length_a   1.000
_cell.length_b   1.000
_cell.length_c   1.000
_cell.angle_alpha   90.00
_cell.angle_beta   90.00
_cell.angle_gamma   90.00
#
_symmetry.space_group_name_H-M   'P 1'
#
loop_
_entity.id
_entity.type
_entity.pdbx_description
1 polymer ?
#
loop_
_entity_poly.entity_id
_entity_poly.type
_entity_poly.pdbx_seq_one_letter_code
_entity_poly.pdbx_strand_id
1 'polypeptide(L)'
;MVTGTENSLGAALNQLLRDHGVQPLRRLSTYHAKHWHAQLSRLTKTQRGYEALERAGLTVRPETLIKWLSDPEYNVRRSYREFLHAAYENVAVVPADPVPESFKNGHCEITGLVKTGDGERFRGGLSNTGRITAPLRIDGRSGNWVEIERKWADDEVFEDDFIEYEYGLSPLRRSPRRKVTVPVRGRRQPGRHRSSMGVALRQGSALHVPRGGSFRMRTGRAI
;
A
#
# COMPACT_ATOMS: atom_id res chain seq x y z
N MET A 1 9.27 -0.75 -24.19
CA MET A 1 10.30 -0.64 -23.13
C MET A 1 10.18 0.76 -22.58
N VAL A 2 9.96 0.91 -21.27
CA VAL A 2 9.66 2.23 -20.66
C VAL A 2 10.82 2.61 -19.76
N THR A 3 11.30 3.84 -19.88
CA THR A 3 12.45 4.39 -19.17
C THR A 3 12.04 5.52 -18.24
N GLY A 4 12.38 5.44 -16.95
CA GLY A 4 12.11 6.48 -15.95
C GLY A 4 13.39 7.22 -15.56
N THR A 5 13.30 8.54 -15.36
CA THR A 5 14.42 9.42 -14.98
C THR A 5 14.03 10.33 -13.82
N GLU A 6 14.28 9.92 -12.58
CA GLU A 6 14.02 10.77 -11.41
C GLU A 6 15.08 10.58 -10.33
N ASN A 7 15.07 11.47 -9.32
CA ASN A 7 16.04 11.49 -8.22
C ASN A 7 15.84 10.38 -7.17
N SER A 8 14.88 9.48 -7.39
CA SER A 8 14.48 8.44 -6.45
C SER A 8 13.85 7.27 -7.23
N LEU A 9 13.97 6.06 -6.68
CA LEU A 9 13.39 4.85 -7.24
C LEU A 9 11.85 4.94 -7.33
N GLY A 10 11.22 5.40 -6.25
CA GLY A 10 9.78 5.58 -6.17
C GLY A 10 9.28 6.69 -7.09
N ALA A 11 10.00 7.80 -7.20
CA ALA A 11 9.70 8.87 -8.16
C ALA A 11 9.78 8.37 -9.61
N ALA A 12 10.82 7.58 -9.94
CA ALA A 12 10.98 7.02 -11.28
C ALA A 12 9.85 6.03 -11.62
N LEU A 13 9.41 5.20 -10.68
CA LEU A 13 8.27 4.31 -10.89
C LEU A 13 6.94 5.09 -11.06
N ASN A 14 6.73 6.14 -10.27
CA ASN A 14 5.56 7.01 -10.38
C ASN A 14 5.51 7.66 -11.77
N GLN A 15 6.63 8.19 -12.25
CA GLN A 15 6.75 8.77 -13.58
C GLN A 15 6.49 7.72 -14.67
N LEU A 16 7.05 6.51 -14.55
CA LEU A 16 6.83 5.42 -15.49
C LEU A 16 5.35 5.04 -15.64
N LEU A 17 4.60 4.99 -14.53
CA LEU A 17 3.16 4.70 -14.55
C LEU A 17 2.37 5.81 -15.26
N ARG A 18 2.74 7.07 -15.02
CA ARG A 18 2.14 8.24 -15.69
C ARG A 18 2.45 8.26 -17.19
N ASP A 19 3.68 7.95 -17.57
CA ASP A 19 4.10 7.85 -18.97
C ASP A 19 3.38 6.70 -19.69
N HIS A 20 3.02 5.64 -18.96
CA HIS A 20 2.17 4.55 -19.45
C HIS A 20 0.67 4.93 -19.49
N GLY A 21 0.31 6.18 -19.18
CA GLY A 21 -1.05 6.72 -19.29
C GLY A 21 -1.96 6.33 -18.13
N VAL A 22 -1.42 5.80 -17.03
CA VAL A 22 -2.18 5.47 -15.82
C VAL A 22 -2.17 6.69 -14.90
N GLN A 23 -3.33 7.07 -14.36
CA GLN A 23 -3.42 8.16 -13.39
C GLN A 23 -3.68 7.60 -11.99
N PRO A 24 -3.04 8.15 -10.95
CA PRO A 24 -3.37 7.80 -9.57
C PRO A 24 -4.76 8.34 -9.21
N LEU A 25 -5.21 7.99 -8.01
CA LEU A 25 -6.39 8.62 -7.44
C LEU A 25 -6.19 10.13 -7.46
N ARG A 26 -7.22 10.87 -7.88
CA ARG A 26 -7.10 12.32 -7.98
C ARG A 26 -8.41 13.01 -7.67
N ARG A 27 -8.30 14.21 -7.13
CA ARG A 27 -9.45 15.10 -6.98
C ARG A 27 -9.62 15.98 -8.21
N LEU A 28 -10.85 16.09 -8.71
CA LEU A 28 -11.22 17.04 -9.77
C LEU A 28 -11.08 18.47 -9.23
N SER A 29 -10.22 19.27 -9.86
CA SER A 29 -10.00 20.69 -9.50
C SER A 29 -11.27 21.54 -9.63
N THR A 30 -12.21 21.13 -10.47
CA THR A 30 -13.51 21.78 -10.65
C THR A 30 -14.46 21.59 -9.45
N TYR A 31 -14.10 20.72 -8.50
CA TYR A 31 -14.88 20.41 -7.29
C TYR A 31 -14.26 21.00 -6.01
N HIS A 32 -14.45 22.31 -5.81
CA HIS A 32 -13.94 23.08 -4.65
C HIS A 32 -15.03 23.87 -3.90
N ALA A 33 -16.32 23.56 -4.11
CA ALA A 33 -17.42 24.26 -3.47
C ALA A 33 -17.49 23.95 -1.97
N LYS A 34 -17.43 25.00 -1.13
CA LYS A 34 -17.50 24.87 0.33
C LYS A 34 -18.93 24.91 0.89
N HIS A 35 -19.83 25.63 0.22
CA HIS A 35 -21.21 25.79 0.68
C HIS A 35 -22.13 24.72 0.08
N TRP A 36 -23.06 24.20 0.89
CA TRP A 36 -23.96 23.12 0.51
C TRP A 36 -24.78 23.43 -0.75
N HIS A 37 -25.21 24.69 -0.92
CA HIS A 37 -25.99 25.11 -2.08
C HIS A 37 -25.18 25.04 -3.38
N ALA A 38 -23.92 25.49 -3.32
CA ALA A 38 -22.99 25.38 -4.46
C ALA A 38 -22.60 23.92 -4.76
N GLN A 39 -22.47 23.08 -3.74
CA GLN A 39 -22.25 21.63 -3.90
C GLN A 39 -23.45 20.97 -4.59
N LEU A 40 -24.67 21.25 -4.13
CA LEU A 40 -25.91 20.76 -4.74
C LEU A 40 -26.03 21.21 -6.20
N SER A 41 -25.83 22.50 -6.48
CA SER A 41 -25.85 23.04 -7.85
C SER A 41 -24.83 22.37 -8.77
N ARG A 42 -23.67 21.95 -8.26
CA ARG A 42 -22.66 21.21 -9.04
C ARG A 42 -23.08 19.77 -9.29
N LEU A 43 -23.61 19.08 -8.27
CA LEU A 43 -24.08 17.70 -8.39
C LEU A 43 -25.23 17.58 -9.40
N THR A 44 -26.17 18.53 -9.39
CA THR A 44 -27.37 18.48 -10.25
C THR A 44 -27.11 18.86 -11.71
N LYS A 45 -25.87 19.23 -12.09
CA LYS A 45 -25.48 19.52 -13.48
C LYS A 45 -25.17 18.28 -14.31
N THR A 46 -24.96 17.13 -13.68
CA THR A 46 -24.50 15.91 -14.36
C THR A 46 -25.26 14.69 -13.88
N GLN A 47 -25.43 13.69 -14.74
CA GLN A 47 -26.06 12.42 -14.37
C GLN A 47 -25.32 11.73 -13.21
N ARG A 48 -23.98 11.72 -13.26
CA ARG A 48 -23.12 11.18 -12.19
C ARG A 48 -23.38 11.83 -10.83
N GLY A 49 -23.68 13.13 -10.81
CA GLY A 49 -23.99 13.83 -9.56
C GLY A 49 -25.35 13.45 -8.99
N TYR A 50 -26.38 13.21 -9.83
CA TYR A 50 -27.66 12.65 -9.37
C TYR A 50 -27.50 11.27 -8.76
N GLU A 51 -26.76 10.37 -9.41
CA GLU A 51 -26.48 9.04 -8.87
C GLU A 51 -25.72 9.11 -7.53
N ALA A 52 -24.81 10.07 -7.38
CA ALA A 52 -24.08 10.24 -6.12
C ALA A 52 -24.98 10.71 -4.98
N LEU A 53 -25.95 11.57 -5.26
CA LEU A 53 -26.98 11.96 -4.29
C LEU A 53 -27.81 10.74 -3.85
N GLU A 54 -28.22 9.90 -4.80
CA GLU A 54 -28.97 8.68 -4.52
C GLU A 54 -28.15 7.68 -3.69
N ARG A 55 -26.88 7.43 -4.05
CA ARG A 55 -25.97 6.56 -3.27
C ARG A 55 -25.74 7.08 -1.85
N ALA A 56 -25.75 8.39 -1.65
CA ALA A 56 -25.66 9.01 -0.32
C ALA A 56 -26.98 8.95 0.47
N GLY A 57 -28.03 8.32 -0.08
CA GLY A 57 -29.35 8.20 0.55
C GLY A 57 -30.23 9.43 0.40
N LEU A 58 -29.87 10.37 -0.48
CA LEU A 58 -30.60 11.60 -0.72
C LEU A 58 -31.45 11.50 -2.00
N THR A 59 -32.64 10.90 -1.88
CA THR A 59 -33.63 10.89 -2.95
C THR A 59 -34.43 12.19 -2.93
N VAL A 60 -34.00 13.20 -3.70
CA VAL A 60 -34.67 14.50 -3.74
C VAL A 60 -35.75 14.51 -4.82
N ARG A 61 -36.99 14.84 -4.45
CA ARG A 61 -38.05 15.09 -5.44
C ARG A 61 -37.76 16.37 -6.22
N PRO A 62 -38.14 16.49 -7.51
CA PRO A 62 -37.92 17.69 -8.30
C PRO A 62 -38.40 18.98 -7.63
N GLU A 63 -39.58 18.94 -6.99
CA GLU A 63 -40.17 20.07 -6.24
C GLU A 63 -39.27 20.55 -5.09
N THR A 64 -38.66 19.59 -4.37
CA THR A 64 -37.77 19.88 -3.25
C THR A 64 -36.45 20.47 -3.75
N LEU A 65 -35.94 19.93 -4.87
CA LEU A 65 -34.73 20.42 -5.50
C LEU A 65 -34.90 21.85 -6.01
N ILE A 66 -36.03 22.16 -6.65
CA ILE A 66 -36.39 23.53 -7.06
C ILE A 66 -36.38 24.44 -5.83
N LYS A 67 -37.07 24.07 -4.75
CA LYS A 67 -37.12 24.88 -3.53
C LYS A 67 -35.74 25.15 -2.94
N TRP A 68 -34.87 24.14 -2.88
CA TRP A 68 -33.52 24.27 -2.32
C TRP A 68 -32.57 25.04 -3.23
N LEU A 69 -32.75 24.97 -4.55
CA LEU A 69 -31.91 25.69 -5.50
C LEU A 69 -32.36 27.15 -5.69
N SER A 70 -33.66 27.44 -5.55
CA SER A 70 -34.22 28.79 -5.68
C SER A 70 -33.87 29.72 -4.54
N ASP A 71 -33.64 29.18 -3.32
CA ASP A 71 -33.33 29.99 -2.14
C ASP A 71 -32.08 29.43 -1.42
N PRO A 72 -30.93 30.12 -1.47
CA PRO A 72 -29.70 29.69 -0.80
C PRO A 72 -29.78 29.80 0.73
N GLU A 73 -30.72 30.58 1.27
CA GLU A 73 -30.98 30.70 2.71
C GLU A 73 -31.98 29.65 3.22
N TYR A 74 -32.54 28.83 2.32
CA TYR A 74 -33.49 27.80 2.70
C TYR A 74 -32.90 26.86 3.76
N ASN A 75 -33.62 26.69 4.86
CA ASN A 75 -33.13 25.91 5.99
C ASN A 75 -33.18 24.40 5.71
N VAL A 76 -32.15 23.90 5.05
CA VAL A 76 -31.93 22.47 4.85
C VAL A 76 -31.44 21.82 6.15
N ARG A 77 -32.05 20.70 6.53
CA ARG A 77 -31.67 19.89 7.70
C ARG A 77 -30.17 19.56 7.66
N ARG A 78 -29.52 19.57 8.83
CA ARG A 78 -28.09 19.25 8.96
C ARG A 78 -27.72 17.90 8.34
N SER A 79 -28.52 16.86 8.56
CA SER A 79 -28.30 15.53 7.98
C SER A 79 -28.26 15.54 6.45
N TYR A 80 -29.13 16.33 5.80
CA TYR A 80 -29.09 16.48 4.35
C TYR A 80 -27.84 17.22 3.86
N ARG A 81 -27.35 18.21 4.62
CA ARG A 81 -26.07 18.87 4.29
C ARG A 81 -24.90 17.90 4.39
N GLU A 82 -24.92 16.99 5.36
CA GLU A 82 -23.91 15.94 5.51
C GLU A 82 -23.96 14.94 4.33
N PHE A 83 -25.16 14.52 3.89
CA PHE A 83 -25.31 13.67 2.69
C PHE A 83 -24.89 14.39 1.40
N LEU A 84 -25.23 15.68 1.25
CA LEU A 84 -24.79 16.50 0.12
C LEU A 84 -23.27 16.61 0.08
N HIS A 85 -22.65 16.85 1.22
CA HIS A 85 -21.21 16.92 1.33
C HIS A 85 -20.56 15.58 0.97
N ALA A 86 -21.05 14.47 1.53
CA ALA A 86 -20.55 13.13 1.20
C ALA A 86 -20.70 12.78 -0.29
N ALA A 87 -21.87 13.06 -0.88
CA ALA A 87 -22.09 12.89 -2.32
C ALA A 87 -21.14 13.75 -3.17
N TYR A 88 -20.91 15.00 -2.74
CA TYR A 88 -20.00 15.92 -3.41
C TYR A 88 -18.55 15.42 -3.38
N GLU A 89 -18.07 15.00 -2.21
CA GLU A 89 -16.72 14.46 -2.03
C GLU A 89 -16.52 13.19 -2.86
N ASN A 90 -17.51 12.29 -2.90
CA ASN A 90 -17.44 11.06 -3.68
C ASN A 90 -17.37 11.30 -5.20
N VAL A 91 -17.98 12.36 -5.72
CA VAL A 91 -17.90 12.71 -7.15
C VAL A 91 -16.62 13.49 -7.44
N ALA A 92 -16.14 14.29 -6.49
CA ALA A 92 -14.92 15.06 -6.60
C ALA A 92 -13.70 14.14 -6.74
N VAL A 93 -13.73 12.94 -6.16
CA VAL A 93 -12.65 11.96 -6.28
C VAL A 93 -12.86 11.10 -7.54
N VAL A 94 -11.78 10.96 -8.32
CA VAL A 94 -11.66 10.00 -9.41
C VAL A 94 -10.78 8.87 -8.91
N PRO A 95 -11.25 7.61 -8.94
CA PRO A 95 -10.43 6.48 -8.54
C PRO A 95 -9.19 6.38 -9.44
N ALA A 96 -8.13 5.78 -8.91
CA ALA A 96 -6.94 5.49 -9.70
C ALA A 96 -7.28 4.56 -10.87
N ASP A 97 -6.62 4.77 -12.00
CA ASP A 97 -6.68 3.83 -13.11
C ASP A 97 -5.97 2.53 -12.69
N PRO A 98 -6.52 1.35 -13.01
CA PRO A 98 -5.86 0.08 -12.72
C PRO A 98 -4.54 -0.01 -13.50
N VAL A 99 -3.51 -0.58 -12.88
CA VAL A 99 -2.21 -0.74 -13.54
C VAL A 99 -2.35 -1.80 -14.64
N PRO A 100 -2.02 -1.49 -15.91
CA PRO A 100 -2.19 -2.43 -17.02
C PRO A 100 -1.35 -3.69 -16.84
N GLU A 101 -1.91 -4.85 -17.22
CA GLU A 101 -1.17 -6.12 -17.24
C GLU A 101 0.08 -6.08 -18.12
N SER A 102 0.10 -5.25 -19.18
CA SER A 102 1.30 -5.04 -20.00
C SER A 102 2.46 -4.41 -19.22
N PHE A 103 2.14 -3.56 -18.24
CA PHE A 103 3.12 -2.97 -17.34
C PHE A 103 3.54 -3.98 -16.27
N LYS A 104 2.58 -4.67 -15.65
CA LYS A 104 2.84 -5.70 -14.62
C LYS A 104 3.72 -6.84 -15.10
N ASN A 105 3.55 -7.24 -16.36
CA ASN A 105 4.30 -8.35 -16.96
C ASN A 105 5.54 -7.91 -17.75
N GLY A 106 5.82 -6.60 -17.78
CA GLY A 106 6.88 -5.99 -18.56
C GLY A 106 8.20 -5.82 -17.80
N HIS A 107 9.19 -5.29 -18.52
CA HIS A 107 10.44 -4.84 -17.94
C HIS A 107 10.55 -3.32 -18.05
N CYS A 108 10.94 -2.70 -16.95
CA CYS A 108 11.19 -1.27 -16.86
C CYS A 108 12.67 -1.02 -16.62
N GLU A 109 13.21 0.03 -17.26
CA GLU A 109 14.56 0.49 -16.98
C GLU A 109 14.47 1.84 -16.27
N ILE A 110 15.18 1.96 -15.16
CA ILE A 110 15.31 3.20 -14.42
C ILE A 110 16.72 3.72 -14.59
N THR A 111 16.79 5.00 -14.95
CA THR A 111 18.02 5.75 -15.17
C THR A 111 18.00 6.98 -14.26
N GLY A 112 19.17 7.52 -13.93
CA GLY A 112 19.30 8.61 -12.95
C GLY A 112 19.80 8.15 -11.60
N LEU A 113 19.61 8.98 -10.58
CA LEU A 113 20.11 8.78 -9.23
C LEU A 113 19.13 7.87 -8.48
N VAL A 114 19.58 6.67 -8.11
CA VAL A 114 18.75 5.68 -7.42
C VAL A 114 19.32 5.46 -6.03
N LYS A 115 18.48 5.69 -5.01
CA LYS A 115 18.75 5.24 -3.65
C LYS A 115 18.28 3.80 -3.49
N THR A 116 19.15 2.96 -2.95
CA THR A 116 18.86 1.56 -2.60
C THR A 116 19.45 1.26 -1.23
N GLY A 117 18.62 1.22 -0.19
CA GLY A 117 19.01 1.13 1.21
C GLY A 117 19.83 2.35 1.65
N ASP A 118 20.99 2.10 2.26
CA ASP A 118 21.93 3.17 2.66
C ASP A 118 22.80 3.68 1.48
N GLY A 119 22.65 3.09 0.28
CA GLY A 119 23.49 3.37 -0.87
C GLY A 119 22.79 4.20 -1.94
N GLU A 120 23.42 5.27 -2.39
CA GLU A 120 22.96 6.08 -3.52
C GLU A 120 23.87 5.83 -4.73
N ARG A 121 23.29 5.54 -5.89
CA ARG A 121 24.05 5.23 -7.11
C ARG A 121 23.37 5.78 -8.35
N PHE A 122 24.15 6.41 -9.21
CA PHE A 122 23.70 6.78 -10.55
C PHE A 122 23.59 5.54 -11.45
N ARG A 123 22.52 5.46 -12.26
CA ARG A 123 22.17 4.36 -13.16
C ARG A 123 21.88 4.89 -14.56
N GLY A 124 22.22 4.11 -15.58
CA GLY A 124 21.79 4.37 -16.96
C GLY A 124 22.35 5.62 -17.63
N GLY A 125 23.49 6.15 -17.16
CA GLY A 125 24.16 7.26 -17.83
C GLY A 125 25.59 7.50 -17.33
N LEU A 126 26.16 8.63 -17.73
CA LEU A 126 27.50 9.03 -17.32
C LEU A 126 27.48 9.50 -15.86
N SER A 127 28.10 8.73 -14.98
CA SER A 127 28.28 9.14 -13.58
C SER A 127 29.20 10.34 -13.45
N ASN A 128 29.17 11.01 -12.29
CA ASN A 128 30.08 12.10 -11.93
C ASN A 128 31.58 11.72 -11.97
N THR A 129 31.88 10.43 -12.08
CA THR A 129 33.25 9.90 -12.27
C THR A 129 33.62 9.67 -13.74
N GLY A 130 32.76 10.05 -14.69
CA GLY A 130 32.95 9.81 -16.12
C GLY A 130 32.71 8.35 -16.55
N ARG A 131 32.20 7.49 -15.66
CA ARG A 131 31.89 6.09 -15.98
C ARG A 131 30.45 5.95 -16.46
N ILE A 132 30.27 5.21 -17.55
CA ILE A 132 28.94 4.77 -18.01
C ILE A 132 28.41 3.72 -17.03
N THR A 133 27.22 3.96 -16.50
CA THR A 133 26.53 3.06 -15.57
C THR A 133 25.38 2.35 -16.26
N ALA A 134 25.18 1.07 -15.94
CA ALA A 134 24.03 0.33 -16.46
C ALA A 134 22.72 0.84 -15.82
N PRO A 135 21.59 0.88 -16.56
CA PRO A 135 20.26 1.13 -16.00
C PRO A 135 19.90 0.11 -14.92
N LEU A 136 19.07 0.52 -13.96
CA LEU A 136 18.42 -0.42 -13.06
C LEU A 136 17.26 -1.08 -13.81
N ARG A 137 17.34 -2.39 -13.99
CA ARG A 137 16.26 -3.18 -14.60
C ARG A 137 15.33 -3.69 -13.51
N ILE A 138 14.06 -3.34 -13.61
CA ILE A 138 12.99 -3.88 -12.79
C ILE A 138 12.19 -4.87 -13.63
N ASP A 139 12.07 -6.10 -13.14
CA ASP A 139 11.10 -7.05 -13.66
C ASP A 139 9.77 -6.81 -12.96
N GLY A 140 8.79 -6.32 -13.73
CA GLY A 140 7.45 -6.08 -13.20
C GLY A 140 6.85 -7.32 -12.55
N ARG A 141 7.17 -8.52 -13.05
CA ARG A 141 6.61 -9.77 -12.53
C ARG A 141 7.06 -10.12 -11.11
N SER A 142 8.17 -9.54 -10.67
CA SER A 142 8.70 -9.75 -9.31
C SER A 142 8.09 -8.81 -8.27
N GLY A 143 7.34 -7.80 -8.69
CA GLY A 143 6.72 -6.82 -7.78
C GLY A 143 5.45 -7.33 -7.13
N ASN A 144 5.23 -6.93 -5.88
CA ASN A 144 3.94 -7.09 -5.21
C ASN A 144 2.93 -6.04 -5.70
N TRP A 145 2.27 -6.33 -6.82
CA TRP A 145 1.33 -5.40 -7.43
C TRP A 145 0.14 -5.04 -6.55
N VAL A 146 -0.25 -5.90 -5.60
CA VAL A 146 -1.37 -5.63 -4.70
C VAL A 146 -1.09 -4.43 -3.81
N GLU A 147 0.11 -4.37 -3.22
CA GLU A 147 0.50 -3.22 -2.37
C GLU A 147 0.81 -1.98 -3.20
N ILE A 148 1.42 -2.13 -4.39
CA ILE A 148 1.68 -1.02 -5.30
C ILE A 148 0.36 -0.39 -5.78
N GLU A 149 -0.63 -1.20 -6.15
CA GLU A 149 -1.95 -0.71 -6.56
C GLU A 149 -2.72 -0.08 -5.40
N ARG A 150 -2.59 -0.60 -4.18
CA ARG A 150 -3.17 0.05 -2.99
C ARG A 150 -2.58 1.45 -2.81
N LYS A 151 -1.25 1.58 -2.82
CA LYS A 151 -0.58 2.86 -2.63
C LYS A 151 -0.87 3.83 -3.79
N TRP A 152 -1.02 3.32 -5.01
CA TRP A 152 -1.47 4.07 -6.18
C TRP A 152 -2.91 4.58 -6.05
N ALA A 153 -3.78 3.78 -5.43
CA ALA A 153 -5.15 4.14 -5.13
C ALA A 153 -5.26 5.19 -4.02
N ASP A 154 -4.23 5.39 -3.20
CA ASP A 154 -4.23 6.37 -2.11
C ASP A 154 -3.61 7.73 -2.51
N ASP A 155 -3.21 7.91 -3.78
CA ASP A 155 -2.48 9.09 -4.30
C ASP A 155 -1.17 9.39 -3.54
N GLU A 156 -0.57 8.35 -2.95
CA GLU A 156 0.70 8.47 -2.26
C GLU A 156 1.86 8.34 -3.24
N VAL A 157 2.83 9.25 -3.12
CA VAL A 157 4.11 9.11 -3.84
C VAL A 157 4.82 7.86 -3.31
N PHE A 158 5.28 7.01 -4.23
CA PHE A 158 6.10 5.87 -3.84
C PHE A 158 7.39 6.35 -3.19
N GLU A 159 7.66 5.87 -1.98
CA GLU A 159 8.93 6.05 -1.30
C GLU A 159 9.91 4.96 -1.75
N ASP A 160 11.21 5.27 -1.74
CA ASP A 160 12.25 4.34 -2.21
C ASP A 160 12.26 3.04 -1.39
N ASP A 161 12.21 3.15 -0.06
CA ASP A 161 12.20 2.00 0.86
C ASP A 161 11.00 1.08 0.62
N PHE A 162 9.85 1.64 0.21
CA PHE A 162 8.66 0.87 -0.14
C PHE A 162 8.90 0.06 -1.43
N ILE A 163 9.41 0.69 -2.49
CA ILE A 163 9.68 0.00 -3.76
C ILE A 163 10.80 -1.03 -3.60
N GLU A 164 11.82 -0.75 -2.80
CA GLU A 164 12.87 -1.73 -2.52
C GLU A 164 12.35 -2.99 -1.84
N TYR A 165 11.47 -2.82 -0.86
CA TYR A 165 10.86 -3.95 -0.16
C TYR A 165 10.01 -4.79 -1.13
N GLU A 166 9.14 -4.14 -1.91
CA GLU A 166 8.19 -4.85 -2.78
C GLU A 166 8.85 -5.52 -3.99
N TYR A 167 10.02 -5.06 -4.42
CA TYR A 167 10.82 -5.70 -5.47
C TYR A 167 12.01 -6.50 -4.94
N GLY A 168 12.15 -6.64 -3.61
CA GLY A 168 13.25 -7.38 -3.00
C GLY A 168 14.65 -6.83 -3.33
N LEU A 169 14.75 -5.52 -3.60
CA LEU A 169 15.99 -4.84 -3.97
C LEU A 169 16.86 -4.48 -2.77
N SER A 170 16.34 -4.65 -1.55
CA SER A 170 17.13 -4.42 -0.34
C SER A 170 18.35 -5.35 -0.29
N PRO A 171 19.54 -4.83 0.03
CA PRO A 171 20.70 -5.68 0.27
C PRO A 171 20.39 -6.54 1.49
N LEU A 172 20.25 -7.85 1.29
CA LEU A 172 20.20 -8.92 2.28
C LEU A 172 20.30 -8.41 3.72
N ARG A 173 19.16 -8.41 4.44
CA ARG A 173 19.18 -8.33 5.91
C ARG A 173 20.28 -9.30 6.36
N ARG A 174 21.37 -8.75 6.91
CA ARG A 174 22.41 -9.56 7.54
C ARG A 174 21.69 -10.48 8.50
N SER A 175 21.68 -11.78 8.20
CA SER A 175 21.23 -12.81 9.13
C SER A 175 21.81 -12.45 10.49
N PRO A 176 21.02 -12.48 11.59
CA PRO A 176 21.58 -12.24 12.90
C PRO A 176 22.74 -13.20 13.05
N ARG A 177 23.96 -12.68 13.19
CA ARG A 177 25.15 -13.48 13.49
C ARG A 177 24.77 -14.30 14.69
N ARG A 178 24.46 -15.60 14.50
CA ARG A 178 24.54 -16.58 15.57
C ARG A 178 25.95 -16.39 16.09
N LYS A 179 26.08 -15.86 17.30
CA LYS A 179 27.34 -15.93 18.04
C LYS A 179 27.63 -17.42 18.14
N VAL A 180 28.50 -17.90 17.26
CA VAL A 180 29.15 -19.19 17.45
C VAL A 180 30.03 -18.94 18.66
N THR A 181 29.51 -19.30 19.83
CA THR A 181 30.30 -19.37 21.05
C THR A 181 31.32 -20.48 20.81
N VAL A 182 32.51 -20.08 20.38
CA VAL A 182 33.68 -20.95 20.36
C VAL A 182 33.94 -21.35 21.82
N PRO A 183 33.91 -22.64 22.19
CA PRO A 183 34.28 -23.03 23.54
C PRO A 183 35.75 -22.71 23.75
N VAL A 184 36.01 -21.74 24.63
CA VAL A 184 37.34 -21.41 25.12
C VAL A 184 37.90 -22.67 25.79
N ARG A 185 38.94 -23.24 25.18
CA ARG A 185 39.66 -24.41 25.66
C ARG A 185 40.35 -24.03 26.97
N GLY A 186 39.70 -24.35 28.09
CA GLY A 186 40.22 -24.14 29.44
C GLY A 186 41.54 -24.88 29.65
N ARG A 187 42.55 -24.12 30.07
CA ARG A 187 43.84 -24.65 30.52
C ARG A 187 43.65 -25.54 31.75
N ARG A 188 44.37 -26.65 31.74
CA ARG A 188 44.53 -27.63 32.82
C ARG A 188 45.01 -26.98 34.13
N GLN A 189 44.46 -27.42 35.25
CA GLN A 189 45.23 -27.68 36.47
C GLN A 189 44.79 -29.02 37.12
N PRO A 190 45.68 -29.73 37.85
CA PRO A 190 45.50 -31.15 38.15
C PRO A 190 45.19 -31.49 39.62
N GLY A 191 44.40 -32.57 39.81
CA GLY A 191 44.40 -33.54 40.93
C GLY A 191 43.97 -33.04 42.32
N ARG A 192 43.30 -33.78 43.20
CA ARG A 192 43.14 -35.23 43.43
C ARG A 192 41.98 -35.48 44.42
N HIS A 193 41.34 -36.65 44.30
CA HIS A 193 40.67 -37.51 45.32
C HIS A 193 39.59 -36.88 46.26
N ARG A 194 38.43 -37.49 46.56
CA ARG A 194 38.11 -38.88 46.88
C ARG A 194 36.57 -39.06 47.00
N SER A 195 36.06 -40.23 46.59
CA SER A 195 35.03 -41.09 47.21
C SER A 195 33.53 -40.73 47.37
N SER A 196 32.75 -41.82 47.22
CA SER A 196 31.37 -42.17 47.67
C SER A 196 30.21 -41.76 46.74
N MET A 197 29.58 -42.72 46.04
CA MET A 197 28.51 -43.67 46.45
C MET A 197 27.13 -43.02 46.60
N GLY A 198 26.18 -43.46 45.77
CA GLY A 198 24.75 -43.14 45.88
C GLY A 198 23.96 -43.69 44.70
N VAL A 199 23.19 -44.75 44.95
CA VAL A 199 22.42 -45.59 44.01
C VAL A 199 20.96 -45.12 43.94
N ALA A 200 20.22 -45.63 42.93
CA ALA A 200 18.75 -45.78 42.84
C ALA A 200 17.96 -44.55 42.36
N LEU A 201 16.81 -44.60 41.66
CA LEU A 201 16.05 -45.56 40.83
C LEU A 201 14.72 -44.83 40.48
N ARG A 202 13.98 -45.34 39.48
CA ARG A 202 12.53 -45.14 39.17
C ARG A 202 12.11 -43.82 38.50
N GLN A 203 11.47 -43.85 37.32
CA GLN A 203 10.13 -44.35 36.90
C GLN A 203 8.94 -43.49 37.37
N GLY A 204 8.07 -43.14 36.42
CA GLY A 204 6.72 -42.63 36.59
C GLY A 204 6.34 -41.65 35.46
N SER A 205 5.69 -42.09 34.37
CA SER A 205 4.22 -42.10 34.16
C SER A 205 3.64 -40.68 34.02
N ALA A 206 3.26 -40.24 32.80
CA ALA A 206 1.98 -40.45 32.10
C ALA A 206 0.85 -39.50 32.56
N LEU A 207 0.27 -38.76 31.59
CA LEU A 207 -1.08 -38.14 31.52
C LEU A 207 -1.11 -37.40 30.15
N HIS A 208 -1.85 -37.78 29.09
CA HIS A 208 -3.32 -37.93 28.92
C HIS A 208 -4.02 -36.66 29.45
N VAL A 209 -4.79 -35.83 28.72
CA VAL A 209 -5.95 -36.04 27.82
C VAL A 209 -6.21 -34.69 27.04
N PRO A 210 -7.35 -34.39 26.34
CA PRO A 210 -7.55 -34.49 24.88
C PRO A 210 -8.07 -33.23 24.14
N ARG A 211 -8.43 -33.42 22.84
CA ARG A 211 -9.62 -32.96 22.05
C ARG A 211 -10.01 -31.48 22.18
N GLY A 212 -10.20 -30.71 21.10
CA GLY A 212 -10.94 -31.02 19.88
C GLY A 212 -11.96 -29.90 19.68
N GLY A 213 -12.13 -29.41 18.45
CA GLY A 213 -13.06 -28.32 18.18
C GLY A 213 -12.99 -27.79 16.75
N SER A 214 -13.42 -28.61 15.79
CA SER A 214 -13.76 -28.16 14.44
C SER A 214 -15.11 -27.44 14.48
N PHE A 215 -15.17 -26.19 14.03
CA PHE A 215 -16.42 -25.48 13.78
C PHE A 215 -16.55 -25.23 12.28
N ARG A 216 -17.64 -25.76 11.70
CA ARG A 216 -18.04 -25.64 10.29
C ARG A 216 -19.54 -25.33 10.27
N MET A 217 -19.99 -24.76 9.14
CA MET A 217 -21.36 -24.35 8.77
C MET A 217 -21.79 -22.97 9.28
N ARG A 218 -22.55 -22.16 8.52
CA ARG A 218 -23.55 -22.52 7.51
C ARG A 218 -23.78 -21.36 6.53
N THR A 219 -23.85 -21.67 5.25
CA THR A 219 -24.45 -20.85 4.21
C THR A 219 -25.98 -20.82 4.40
N GLY A 220 -26.58 -19.63 4.30
CA GLY A 220 -28.02 -19.43 4.30
C GLY A 220 -28.40 -18.50 3.16
N ARG A 221 -29.13 -19.04 2.19
CA ARG A 221 -29.73 -18.40 1.02
C ARG A 221 -31.25 -18.54 1.17
N ALA A 222 -31.99 -17.44 1.02
CA ALA A 222 -33.45 -17.37 0.83
C ALA A 222 -33.80 -15.86 0.76
N ILE A 223 -34.66 -15.32 -0.10
CA ILE A 223 -35.45 -15.71 -1.28
C ILE A 223 -35.49 -14.43 -2.12
#